data_AF-A0AAN8IJQ7-F1
#
_entry.id   AF-A0AAN8IJQ7-F1
#
_cell.length_a   1.000
_cell.length_b   1.000
_cell.length_c   1.000
_cell.angle_alpha   90.00
_cell.angle_beta   90.00
_cell.angle_gamma   90.00
#
_symmetry.space_group_name_H-M   'P 1'
#
loop_
_entity.id
_entity.type
_entity.pdbx_description
1 polymer ?
#
loop_
_entity_poly.entity_id
_entity_poly.type
_entity_poly.pdbx_seq_one_letter_code
_entity_poly.pdbx_strand_id
1 'polypeptide(L)'
;MELLFSTLNEAVVTDNEKLSARLMMTARNVVQLFELTAPRHHGTAISSMPQMAAIFYNNCYYICHRLMLMPFSVLKGVNKQSEKYANFRPILTDSLWKLREVAADMLEQTIRQCRRDISVMLAKDDLFVKIDDLERCDETKDVLNGCLKHVLNISHLLKDVLAEMVYSQTMANIVSFLLDSICDVILKMEDIRSVDADISADMIDTLLKELAPVFMVNDRSAIHEICSTSYFRTKEIIFCMKGSLQSIDDRWCSAKGPLAQWLQPGEVRSLIKALFMNTEQRRQLLDSIF
;
A
#
# COMPACT_ATOMS: atom_id res chain seq x y z
N MET A 1 -7.64 -28.72 4.71
CA MET A 1 -7.27 -28.76 6.13
C MET A 1 -7.71 -30.05 6.83
N GLU A 2 -8.93 -30.54 6.61
CA GLU A 2 -9.41 -31.79 7.23
C GLU A 2 -8.52 -33.00 6.93
N LEU A 3 -8.12 -33.17 5.66
CA LEU A 3 -7.20 -34.24 5.24
C LEU A 3 -5.86 -34.22 6.01
N LEU A 4 -5.29 -33.03 6.25
CA LEU A 4 -4.05 -32.90 7.02
C LEU A 4 -4.27 -33.34 8.47
N PHE A 5 -5.39 -32.93 9.07
CA PHE A 5 -5.73 -33.29 10.44
C PHE A 5 -5.96 -34.80 10.61
N SER A 6 -6.73 -35.43 9.71
CA SER A 6 -6.95 -36.88 9.75
C SER A 6 -5.65 -37.66 9.58
N THR A 7 -4.83 -37.29 8.59
CA THR A 7 -3.53 -37.92 8.31
C THR A 7 -2.59 -37.83 9.51
N LEU A 8 -2.52 -36.66 10.17
CA LEU A 8 -1.66 -36.46 11.33
C LEU A 8 -2.17 -37.18 12.58
N ASN A 9 -3.49 -37.28 12.78
CA ASN A 9 -4.05 -38.08 13.87
C ASN A 9 -3.76 -39.57 13.68
N GLU A 10 -3.96 -40.10 12.47
CA GLU A 10 -3.63 -41.49 12.14
C GLU A 10 -2.14 -41.77 12.36
N ALA A 11 -1.27 -40.81 12.00
CA ALA A 11 0.17 -40.91 12.22
C ALA A 11 0.52 -41.03 13.71
N VAL A 12 -0.19 -40.34 14.58
CA VAL A 12 0.06 -40.39 16.03
C VAL A 12 -0.48 -41.66 16.67
N VAL A 13 -1.67 -42.09 16.26
CA VAL A 13 -2.39 -43.24 16.84
C VAL A 13 -1.76 -44.58 16.46
N THR A 14 -1.15 -44.70 15.28
CA THR A 14 -0.59 -46.00 14.84
C THR A 14 0.62 -46.44 15.65
N ASP A 15 0.69 -47.72 16.03
CA ASP A 15 1.85 -48.30 16.72
C ASP A 15 3.03 -48.62 15.79
N ASN A 16 2.81 -48.58 14.47
CA ASN A 16 3.87 -48.82 13.49
C ASN A 16 4.65 -47.53 13.22
N GLU A 17 5.86 -47.44 13.75
CA GLU A 17 6.75 -46.27 13.61
C GLU A 17 7.05 -45.90 12.15
N LYS A 18 7.26 -46.89 11.28
CA LYS A 18 7.51 -46.63 9.84
C LYS A 18 6.27 -46.05 9.16
N LEU A 19 5.08 -46.54 9.50
CA LEU A 19 3.83 -46.01 8.97
C LEU A 19 3.56 -44.59 9.51
N SER A 20 3.79 -44.37 10.80
CA SER A 20 3.70 -43.07 11.46
C SER A 20 4.57 -42.02 10.75
N ALA A 21 5.85 -42.32 10.55
CA ALA A 21 6.78 -41.43 9.86
C ALA A 21 6.35 -41.14 8.41
N ARG A 22 5.88 -42.16 7.68
CA ARG A 22 5.35 -41.98 6.31
C ARG A 22 4.12 -41.07 6.28
N LEU A 23 3.17 -41.23 7.20
CA LEU A 23 1.97 -40.39 7.26
C LEU A 23 2.33 -38.94 7.61
N MET A 24 3.27 -38.71 8.54
CA MET A 24 3.75 -37.36 8.84
C MET A 24 4.42 -36.70 7.62
N MET A 25 5.25 -37.45 6.88
CA MET A 25 5.85 -36.95 5.64
C MET A 25 4.80 -36.70 4.55
N THR A 26 3.78 -37.54 4.43
CA THR A 26 2.66 -37.30 3.51
C THR A 26 1.94 -36.00 3.84
N ALA A 27 1.66 -35.73 5.12
CA ALA A 27 1.04 -34.48 5.54
C ALA A 27 1.89 -33.27 5.14
N ARG A 28 3.21 -33.32 5.33
CA ARG A 28 4.15 -32.29 4.85
C ARG A 28 4.07 -32.10 3.34
N ASN A 29 4.14 -33.20 2.58
CA ASN A 29 4.13 -33.16 1.13
C ASN A 29 2.82 -32.55 0.59
N VAL A 30 1.68 -32.76 1.26
CA VAL A 30 0.41 -32.12 0.89
C VAL A 30 0.48 -30.60 1.02
N VAL A 31 1.10 -30.08 2.10
CA VAL A 31 1.27 -28.62 2.27
C VAL A 31 2.23 -28.07 1.22
N GLN A 32 3.37 -28.74 0.99
CA GLN A 32 4.33 -28.33 -0.03
C GLN A 32 3.73 -28.36 -1.45
N LEU A 33 2.87 -29.33 -1.73
CA LEU A 33 2.18 -29.40 -3.01
C LEU A 33 1.28 -28.17 -3.19
N PHE A 34 0.54 -27.76 -2.16
CA PHE A 34 -0.26 -26.54 -2.20
C PHE A 34 0.63 -25.30 -2.44
N GLU A 35 1.73 -25.16 -1.70
CA GLU A 35 2.68 -24.05 -1.86
C GLU A 35 3.19 -23.92 -3.30
N LEU A 36 3.46 -25.05 -3.97
CA LEU A 36 4.01 -25.06 -5.33
C LEU A 36 2.94 -24.91 -6.42
N THR A 37 1.75 -25.46 -6.20
CA THR A 37 0.73 -25.57 -7.25
C THR A 37 -0.28 -24.45 -7.22
N ALA A 38 -0.73 -24.00 -6.05
CA ALA A 38 -1.77 -22.99 -5.94
C ALA A 38 -1.38 -21.65 -6.59
N PRO A 39 -0.17 -21.10 -6.37
CA PRO A 39 0.24 -19.85 -7.02
C PRO A 39 0.38 -19.99 -8.54
N ARG A 40 0.74 -21.18 -9.04
CA ARG A 40 0.91 -21.42 -10.47
C ARG A 40 -0.42 -21.62 -11.17
N HIS A 41 -1.30 -22.42 -10.57
CA HIS A 41 -2.61 -22.74 -11.12
C HIS A 41 -3.52 -21.51 -11.12
N HIS A 42 -3.49 -20.72 -10.05
CA HIS A 42 -4.32 -19.52 -9.91
C HIS A 42 -3.58 -18.23 -10.26
N GLY A 43 -2.33 -18.30 -10.73
CA GLY A 43 -1.45 -17.15 -10.92
C GLY A 43 -2.05 -16.06 -11.79
N THR A 44 -2.70 -16.43 -12.91
CA THR A 44 -3.39 -15.46 -13.77
C THR A 44 -4.49 -14.72 -13.03
N ALA A 45 -5.37 -15.42 -12.32
CA ALA A 45 -6.47 -14.81 -11.56
C ALA A 45 -5.94 -13.96 -10.39
N ILE A 46 -4.95 -14.46 -9.64
CA ILE A 46 -4.31 -13.75 -8.54
C ILE A 46 -3.65 -12.45 -9.03
N SER A 47 -2.93 -12.50 -10.15
CA SER A 47 -2.22 -11.34 -10.69
C SER A 47 -3.13 -10.28 -11.33
N SER A 48 -4.31 -10.68 -11.83
CA SER A 48 -5.23 -9.79 -12.56
C SER A 48 -6.38 -9.26 -11.70
N MET A 49 -6.71 -9.92 -10.59
CA MET A 49 -7.86 -9.58 -9.76
C MET A 49 -7.41 -9.28 -8.32
N PRO A 50 -7.44 -8.03 -7.86
CA PRO A 50 -7.04 -7.65 -6.48
C PRO A 50 -7.73 -8.48 -5.40
N GLN A 51 -9.02 -8.76 -5.57
CA GLN A 51 -9.80 -9.57 -4.62
C GLN A 51 -9.27 -11.01 -4.53
N MET A 52 -8.84 -11.61 -5.65
CA MET A 52 -8.28 -12.96 -5.64
C MET A 52 -6.92 -13.02 -4.96
N ALA A 53 -6.08 -11.99 -5.11
CA ALA A 53 -4.84 -11.87 -4.36
C ALA A 53 -5.10 -11.76 -2.85
N ALA A 54 -6.10 -10.97 -2.44
CA ALA A 54 -6.50 -10.87 -1.04
C ALA A 54 -7.05 -12.18 -0.45
N ILE A 55 -7.90 -12.89 -1.21
CA ILE A 55 -8.41 -14.21 -0.81
C ILE A 55 -7.26 -15.20 -0.66
N PHE A 56 -6.33 -15.21 -1.62
CA PHE A 56 -5.16 -16.07 -1.57
C PHE A 56 -4.25 -15.75 -0.36
N TYR A 57 -4.03 -14.47 -0.07
CA TYR A 57 -3.31 -14.02 1.12
C TYR A 57 -3.96 -14.58 2.40
N ASN A 58 -5.26 -14.38 2.55
CA ASN A 58 -5.99 -14.88 3.72
C ASN A 58 -5.97 -16.40 3.82
N ASN A 59 -6.11 -17.11 2.70
CA ASN A 59 -6.05 -18.57 2.67
C ASN A 59 -4.69 -19.09 3.18
N CYS A 60 -3.59 -18.47 2.75
CA CYS A 60 -2.26 -18.84 3.21
C CYS A 60 -2.08 -18.58 4.71
N TYR A 61 -2.54 -17.42 5.21
CA TYR A 61 -2.48 -17.09 6.64
C TYR A 61 -3.40 -17.97 7.49
N TYR A 62 -4.57 -18.35 6.97
CA TYR A 62 -5.45 -19.33 7.58
C TYR A 62 -4.78 -20.70 7.70
N ILE A 63 -4.16 -21.19 6.63
CA ILE A 63 -3.40 -22.43 6.65
C ILE A 63 -2.27 -22.34 7.69
N CYS A 64 -1.49 -21.25 7.69
CA CYS A 64 -0.46 -21.03 8.71
C CYS A 64 -1.01 -21.11 10.13
N HIS A 65 -2.11 -20.40 10.41
CA HIS A 65 -2.76 -20.42 11.72
C HIS A 65 -3.19 -21.84 12.11
N ARG A 66 -3.82 -22.58 11.20
CA ARG A 66 -4.24 -23.95 11.46
C ARG A 66 -3.06 -24.89 11.68
N LEU A 67 -1.97 -24.75 10.93
CA LEU A 67 -0.74 -25.53 11.11
C LEU A 67 -0.09 -25.24 12.48
N MET A 68 -0.09 -23.98 12.94
CA MET A 68 0.41 -23.63 14.28
C MET A 68 -0.47 -24.20 15.40
N LEU A 69 -1.78 -24.33 15.19
CA LEU A 69 -2.70 -24.89 16.19
C LEU A 69 -2.78 -26.41 16.18
N MET A 70 -2.43 -27.07 15.07
CA MET A 70 -2.49 -28.53 14.92
C MET A 70 -1.79 -29.33 16.03
N PRO A 71 -0.57 -28.95 16.49
CA PRO A 71 0.08 -29.68 17.58
C PRO A 71 -0.78 -29.78 18.84
N PHE A 72 -1.58 -28.77 19.17
CA PHE A 72 -2.38 -28.78 20.40
C PHE A 72 -3.54 -29.78 20.34
N SER A 73 -4.10 -30.01 19.16
CA SER A 73 -5.19 -30.96 18.96
C SER A 73 -4.67 -32.38 18.72
N VAL A 74 -3.68 -32.53 17.83
CA VAL A 74 -3.16 -33.84 17.40
C VAL A 74 -2.29 -34.49 18.48
N LEU A 75 -1.50 -33.73 19.22
CA LEU A 75 -0.62 -34.27 20.27
C LEU A 75 -1.30 -34.37 21.64
N LYS A 76 -2.63 -34.18 21.71
CA LYS A 76 -3.38 -34.27 22.96
C LYS A 76 -3.33 -35.70 23.49
N GLY A 77 -2.68 -35.90 24.64
CA GLY A 77 -2.51 -37.23 25.26
C GLY A 77 -1.32 -38.03 24.75
N VAL A 78 -0.51 -37.48 23.84
CA VAL A 78 0.74 -38.10 23.39
C VAL A 78 1.83 -37.90 24.44
N ASN A 79 2.60 -38.94 24.74
CA ASN A 79 3.75 -38.83 25.64
C ASN A 79 4.78 -37.84 25.06
N LYS A 80 5.09 -36.78 25.83
CA LYS A 80 6.05 -35.72 25.45
C LYS A 80 7.48 -36.23 25.23
N GLN A 81 7.83 -37.38 25.81
CA GLN A 81 9.14 -38.02 25.63
C GLN A 81 9.22 -38.94 24.40
N SER A 82 8.11 -39.13 23.67
CA SER A 82 8.10 -39.99 22.49
C SER A 82 8.77 -39.33 21.27
N GLU A 83 9.41 -40.13 20.42
CA GLU A 83 9.95 -39.67 19.14
C GLU A 83 8.88 -39.03 18.24
N LYS A 84 7.64 -39.54 18.31
CA LYS A 84 6.47 -38.97 17.61
C LYS A 84 6.23 -37.51 18.01
N TYR A 85 6.37 -37.20 19.29
CA TYR A 85 6.21 -35.83 19.80
C TYR A 85 7.36 -34.92 19.36
N ALA A 86 8.60 -35.42 19.44
CA ALA A 86 9.81 -34.69 19.04
C ALA A 86 9.80 -34.34 17.54
N ASN A 87 9.37 -35.27 16.69
CA ASN A 87 9.41 -35.12 15.23
C ASN A 87 8.23 -34.33 14.66
N PHE A 88 7.15 -34.08 15.42
CA PHE A 88 5.94 -33.45 14.89
C PHE A 88 6.14 -31.97 14.52
N ARG A 89 6.84 -31.20 15.37
CA ARG A 89 6.95 -29.74 15.20
C ARG A 89 7.75 -29.31 13.97
N PRO A 90 8.96 -29.84 13.71
CA PRO A 90 9.77 -29.44 12.56
C PRO A 90 9.05 -29.61 11.21
N ILE A 91 8.21 -30.64 11.11
CA ILE A 91 7.53 -31.05 9.87
C ILE A 91 6.57 -29.97 9.35
N LEU A 92 5.93 -29.21 10.25
CA LEU A 92 4.92 -28.22 9.90
C LEU A 92 5.46 -26.78 9.91
N THR A 93 6.56 -26.52 10.62
CA THR A 93 7.14 -25.18 10.75
C THR A 93 7.81 -24.69 9.47
N ASP A 94 8.41 -25.59 8.70
CA ASP A 94 9.05 -25.25 7.41
C ASP A 94 8.06 -24.62 6.43
N SER A 95 6.80 -25.03 6.43
CA SER A 95 5.79 -24.50 5.51
C SER A 95 5.30 -23.10 5.88
N LEU A 96 5.47 -22.68 7.15
CA LEU A 96 4.91 -21.41 7.64
C LEU A 96 5.55 -20.20 6.97
N TRP A 97 6.88 -20.20 6.83
CA TRP A 97 7.58 -19.08 6.21
C TRP A 97 7.25 -18.99 4.72
N LYS A 98 7.22 -20.14 4.02
CA LYS A 98 6.97 -20.19 2.58
C LYS A 98 5.57 -19.72 2.23
N LEU A 99 4.56 -20.16 2.99
CA LEU A 99 3.18 -19.72 2.81
C LEU A 99 3.03 -18.21 3.04
N ARG A 100 3.70 -17.65 4.06
CA ARG A 100 3.68 -16.20 4.33
C ARG A 100 4.37 -15.40 3.25
N GLU A 101 5.54 -15.86 2.80
CA GLU A 101 6.32 -15.23 1.73
C GLU A 101 5.49 -15.18 0.44
N VAL A 102 4.98 -16.32 -0.03
CA VAL A 102 4.19 -16.39 -1.25
C VAL A 102 2.90 -15.56 -1.15
N ALA A 103 2.24 -15.55 0.01
CA ALA A 103 1.08 -14.68 0.24
C ALA A 103 1.44 -13.19 0.10
N ALA A 104 2.52 -12.76 0.75
CA ALA A 104 2.98 -11.38 0.72
C ALA A 104 3.38 -10.96 -0.70
N ASP A 105 4.12 -11.80 -1.42
CA ASP A 105 4.53 -11.54 -2.81
C ASP A 105 3.33 -11.30 -3.72
N MET A 106 2.27 -12.11 -3.59
CA MET A 106 1.06 -11.97 -4.41
C MET A 106 0.30 -10.67 -4.12
N LEU A 107 0.16 -10.30 -2.84
CA LEU A 107 -0.48 -9.03 -2.47
C LEU A 107 0.39 -7.83 -2.89
N GLU A 108 1.71 -7.93 -2.75
CA GLU A 108 2.64 -6.89 -3.21
C GLU A 108 2.56 -6.71 -4.73
N GLN A 109 2.37 -7.78 -5.51
CA GLN A 109 2.14 -7.68 -6.94
C GLN A 109 0.90 -6.84 -7.28
N THR A 110 -0.19 -6.98 -6.50
CA THR A 110 -1.39 -6.11 -6.64
C THR A 110 -1.06 -4.65 -6.38
N ILE A 111 -0.30 -4.34 -5.32
CA ILE A 111 0.14 -2.97 -5.02
C ILE A 111 0.98 -2.42 -6.17
N ARG A 112 1.96 -3.20 -6.65
CA ARG A 112 2.83 -2.79 -7.76
C ARG A 112 2.04 -2.56 -9.05
N GLN A 113 1.03 -3.38 -9.34
CA GLN A 113 0.17 -3.18 -10.50
C GLN A 113 -0.62 -1.87 -10.40
N CYS A 114 -1.26 -1.61 -9.26
CA CYS A 114 -1.99 -0.37 -9.03
C CYS A 114 -1.10 0.86 -9.18
N ARG A 115 0.10 0.82 -8.60
CA ARG A 115 1.09 1.91 -8.75
C ARG A 115 1.47 2.14 -10.20
N ARG A 116 1.68 1.08 -10.99
CA ARG A 116 1.93 1.19 -12.42
C ARG A 116 0.75 1.84 -13.15
N ASP A 117 -0.47 1.42 -12.86
CA ASP A 117 -1.68 1.96 -13.49
C ASP A 117 -1.83 3.46 -13.17
N ILE A 118 -1.58 3.87 -11.91
CA ILE A 118 -1.53 5.28 -11.50
C ILE A 118 -0.46 6.05 -12.28
N SER A 119 0.77 5.52 -12.36
CA SER A 119 1.84 6.18 -13.12
C SER A 119 1.49 6.34 -14.59
N VAL A 120 0.86 5.35 -15.22
CA VAL A 120 0.41 5.42 -16.61
C VAL A 120 -0.69 6.46 -16.79
N MET A 121 -1.65 6.52 -15.88
CA MET A 121 -2.71 7.55 -15.91
C MET A 121 -2.15 8.97 -15.77
N LEU A 122 -1.12 9.15 -14.94
CA LEU A 122 -0.46 10.44 -14.70
C LEU A 122 0.66 10.76 -15.70
N ALA A 123 0.93 9.91 -16.70
CA ALA A 123 2.07 10.04 -17.62
C ALA A 123 1.94 11.16 -18.67
N LYS A 124 1.22 12.25 -18.36
CA LYS A 124 1.09 13.43 -19.21
C LYS A 124 1.97 14.55 -18.65
N ASP A 125 2.99 14.94 -19.41
CA ASP A 125 3.92 16.02 -19.02
C ASP A 125 3.23 17.39 -18.87
N ASP A 126 2.07 17.57 -19.52
CA ASP A 126 1.28 18.79 -19.53
C ASP A 126 0.00 18.70 -18.67
N LEU A 127 -0.07 17.74 -17.73
CA LEU A 127 -1.27 17.46 -16.94
C LEU A 127 -1.81 18.69 -16.20
N PHE A 128 -0.93 19.55 -15.67
CA PHE A 128 -1.33 20.76 -14.93
C PHE A 128 -1.01 22.05 -15.70
N VAL A 129 -0.80 21.96 -17.01
CA VAL A 129 -0.43 23.11 -17.84
C VAL A 129 -1.67 23.67 -18.53
N LYS A 130 -1.88 24.98 -18.37
CA LYS A 130 -3.00 25.72 -19.01
C LYS A 130 -4.40 25.22 -18.64
N ILE A 131 -4.63 25.03 -17.36
CA ILE A 131 -5.87 24.47 -16.80
C ILE A 131 -6.97 25.54 -16.65
N ASP A 132 -6.65 26.82 -16.84
CA ASP A 132 -7.65 27.88 -16.99
C ASP A 132 -8.55 27.70 -18.23
N ASP A 133 -8.08 26.96 -19.24
CA ASP A 133 -8.88 26.52 -20.37
C ASP A 133 -9.83 25.39 -19.96
N LEU A 134 -11.11 25.50 -20.35
CA LEU A 134 -12.16 24.58 -19.91
C LEU A 134 -11.88 23.13 -20.34
N GLU A 135 -11.40 22.92 -21.57
CA GLU A 135 -11.11 21.58 -22.10
C GLU A 135 -9.96 20.93 -21.32
N ARG A 136 -8.87 21.68 -21.10
CA ARG A 136 -7.73 21.22 -20.29
C ARG A 136 -8.09 21.00 -18.83
N CYS A 137 -8.96 21.83 -18.27
CA CYS A 137 -9.51 21.68 -16.92
C CYS A 137 -10.24 20.35 -16.77
N ASP A 138 -11.12 20.04 -17.72
CA ASP A 138 -11.90 18.81 -17.67
C ASP A 138 -11.04 17.58 -17.94
N GLU A 139 -10.07 17.64 -18.86
CA GLU A 139 -9.09 16.57 -19.06
C GLU A 139 -8.29 16.26 -17.78
N THR A 140 -7.84 17.29 -17.06
CA THR A 140 -7.08 17.13 -15.82
C THR A 140 -7.95 16.49 -14.73
N LYS A 141 -9.20 16.97 -14.57
CA LYS A 141 -10.17 16.37 -13.65
C LYS A 141 -10.43 14.92 -14.00
N ASP A 142 -10.58 14.58 -15.28
CA ASP A 142 -10.85 13.22 -15.70
C ASP A 142 -9.69 12.27 -15.38
N VAL A 143 -8.44 12.72 -15.54
CA VAL A 143 -7.26 11.95 -15.12
C VAL A 143 -7.23 11.74 -13.60
N LEU A 144 -7.45 12.80 -12.82
CA LEU A 144 -7.46 12.71 -11.35
C LEU A 144 -8.63 11.84 -10.85
N ASN A 145 -9.81 11.99 -11.45
CA ASN A 145 -10.99 11.15 -11.17
C ASN A 145 -10.75 9.70 -11.59
N GLY A 146 -10.03 9.46 -12.69
CA GLY A 146 -9.61 8.13 -13.11
C GLY A 146 -8.73 7.46 -12.06
N CYS A 147 -7.72 8.18 -11.56
CA CYS A 147 -6.86 7.71 -10.48
C CYS A 147 -7.65 7.44 -9.20
N LEU A 148 -8.52 8.37 -8.79
CA LEU A 148 -9.38 8.24 -7.61
C LEU A 148 -10.29 7.01 -7.73
N LYS A 149 -11.02 6.87 -8.83
CA LYS A 149 -11.91 5.72 -9.07
C LYS A 149 -11.14 4.40 -9.05
N HIS A 150 -9.93 4.37 -9.62
CA HIS A 150 -9.08 3.18 -9.58
C HIS A 150 -8.71 2.79 -8.15
N VAL A 151 -8.27 3.75 -7.32
CA VAL A 151 -7.94 3.52 -5.91
C VAL A 151 -9.18 3.11 -5.10
N LEU A 152 -10.32 3.78 -5.28
CA LEU A 152 -11.57 3.45 -4.58
C LEU A 152 -12.10 2.06 -4.97
N ASN A 153 -11.95 1.66 -6.23
CA ASN A 153 -12.32 0.32 -6.68
C ASN A 153 -11.46 -0.74 -5.98
N ILE A 154 -10.14 -0.54 -5.91
CA ILE A 154 -9.25 -1.45 -5.17
C ILE A 154 -9.60 -1.48 -3.69
N SER A 155 -9.82 -0.31 -3.08
CA SER A 155 -10.28 -0.19 -1.69
C SER A 155 -11.51 -1.06 -1.45
N HIS A 156 -12.55 -0.93 -2.28
CA HIS A 156 -13.77 -1.71 -2.17
C HIS A 156 -13.51 -3.22 -2.29
N LEU A 157 -12.71 -3.65 -3.26
CA LEU A 157 -12.39 -5.07 -3.48
C LEU A 157 -11.61 -5.72 -2.33
N LEU A 158 -10.82 -4.93 -1.59
CA LEU A 158 -9.95 -5.42 -0.52
C LEU A 158 -10.57 -5.31 0.88
N LYS A 159 -11.45 -4.33 1.12
CA LYS A 159 -11.95 -3.97 2.46
C LYS A 159 -12.66 -5.11 3.18
N ASP A 160 -13.51 -5.85 2.48
CA ASP A 160 -14.30 -6.94 3.07
C ASP A 160 -13.53 -8.28 3.13
N VAL A 161 -12.36 -8.33 2.50
CA VAL A 161 -11.54 -9.54 2.45
C VAL A 161 -10.43 -9.46 3.49
N LEU A 162 -9.60 -8.42 3.45
CA LEU A 162 -8.40 -8.34 4.28
C LEU A 162 -8.73 -7.96 5.73
N ALA A 163 -7.91 -8.44 6.66
CA ALA A 163 -7.94 -7.93 8.03
C ALA A 163 -7.57 -6.44 8.05
N GLU A 164 -8.18 -5.67 8.95
CA GLU A 164 -8.07 -4.20 9.03
C GLU A 164 -6.63 -3.69 8.94
N MET A 165 -5.71 -4.29 9.68
CA MET A 165 -4.29 -3.90 9.66
C MET A 165 -3.63 -4.10 8.28
N VAL A 166 -3.92 -5.22 7.62
CA VAL A 166 -3.35 -5.54 6.30
C VAL A 166 -3.97 -4.67 5.22
N TYR A 167 -5.29 -4.47 5.28
CA TYR A 167 -6.02 -3.55 4.42
C TYR A 167 -5.45 -2.13 4.52
N SER A 168 -5.34 -1.60 5.75
CA SER A 168 -4.85 -0.25 6.00
C SER A 168 -3.43 -0.07 5.48
N GLN A 169 -2.52 -1.02 5.72
CA GLN A 169 -1.15 -0.94 5.20
C GLN A 169 -1.09 -1.00 3.65
N THR A 170 -1.94 -1.83 3.05
CA THR A 170 -2.02 -1.99 1.59
C THR A 170 -2.52 -0.71 0.94
N MET A 171 -3.63 -0.17 1.43
CA MET A 171 -4.20 1.07 0.93
C MET A 171 -3.30 2.28 1.23
N ALA A 172 -2.61 2.30 2.37
CA ALA A 172 -1.66 3.37 2.70
C ALA A 172 -0.55 3.47 1.66
N ASN A 173 0.00 2.34 1.22
CA ASN A 173 1.03 2.30 0.19
C ASN A 173 0.53 2.89 -1.14
N ILE A 174 -0.67 2.48 -1.57
CA ILE A 174 -1.28 2.92 -2.83
C ILE A 174 -1.63 4.42 -2.78
N VAL A 175 -2.29 4.87 -1.71
CA VAL A 175 -2.72 6.27 -1.56
C VAL A 175 -1.52 7.19 -1.41
N SER A 176 -0.53 6.82 -0.60
CA SER A 176 0.71 7.59 -0.45
C SER A 176 1.42 7.73 -1.80
N PHE A 177 1.50 6.65 -2.59
CA PHE A 177 2.08 6.68 -3.92
C PHE A 177 1.32 7.61 -4.89
N LEU A 178 -0.01 7.60 -4.88
CA LEU A 178 -0.82 8.53 -5.69
C LEU A 178 -0.52 9.98 -5.31
N LEU A 179 -0.55 10.29 -4.02
CA LEU A 179 -0.30 11.64 -3.51
C LEU A 179 1.11 12.12 -3.86
N ASP A 180 2.12 11.28 -3.62
CA ASP A 180 3.52 11.59 -3.95
C ASP A 180 3.71 11.76 -5.46
N SER A 181 3.07 10.92 -6.28
CA SER A 181 3.13 11.04 -7.75
C SER A 181 2.55 12.36 -8.23
N ILE A 182 1.41 12.81 -7.67
CA ILE A 182 0.82 14.12 -7.99
C ILE A 182 1.77 15.24 -7.55
N CYS A 183 2.33 15.15 -6.34
CA CYS A 183 3.31 16.13 -5.85
C CYS A 183 4.51 16.22 -6.79
N ASP A 184 5.05 15.09 -7.25
CA ASP A 184 6.19 15.03 -8.15
C ASP A 184 5.88 15.63 -9.53
N VAL A 185 4.65 15.49 -10.04
CA VAL A 185 4.24 16.16 -11.28
C VAL A 185 4.28 17.68 -11.10
N ILE A 186 3.70 18.20 -10.01
CA ILE A 186 3.71 19.65 -9.71
C ILE A 186 5.14 20.17 -9.51
N LEU A 187 5.97 19.45 -8.76
CA LEU A 187 7.35 19.86 -8.44
C LEU A 187 8.28 19.90 -9.67
N LYS A 188 7.93 19.19 -10.75
CA LYS A 188 8.68 19.18 -12.01
C LYS A 188 8.31 20.33 -12.94
N MET A 189 7.21 21.04 -12.68
CA MET A 189 6.79 22.16 -13.51
C MET A 189 7.75 23.35 -13.34
N GLU A 190 8.16 23.95 -14.44
CA GLU A 190 9.09 25.09 -14.43
C GLU A 190 8.39 26.45 -14.22
N ASP A 191 7.15 26.57 -14.69
CA ASP A 191 6.32 27.78 -14.62
C ASP A 191 4.86 27.39 -14.42
N ILE A 192 4.24 27.97 -13.39
CA ILE A 192 2.85 27.75 -13.02
C ILE A 192 2.19 29.12 -12.87
N ARG A 193 1.23 29.41 -13.74
CA ARG A 193 0.47 30.67 -13.65
C ARG A 193 -0.39 30.65 -12.38
N SER A 194 -0.57 31.80 -11.73
CA SER A 194 -1.37 31.91 -10.50
C SER A 194 -2.77 31.29 -10.62
N VAL A 195 -3.44 31.46 -11.77
CA VAL A 195 -4.77 30.88 -12.01
C VAL A 195 -4.69 29.34 -12.09
N ASP A 196 -3.69 28.80 -12.79
CA ASP A 196 -3.49 27.35 -12.87
C ASP A 196 -3.14 26.76 -11.49
N ALA A 197 -2.35 27.48 -10.68
CA ALA A 197 -1.98 27.08 -9.33
C ALA A 197 -3.21 26.95 -8.42
N ASP A 198 -4.10 27.96 -8.43
CA ASP A 198 -5.34 27.95 -7.64
C ASP A 198 -6.26 26.79 -8.05
N ILE A 199 -6.49 26.61 -9.35
CA ILE A 199 -7.31 25.52 -9.90
C ILE A 199 -6.72 24.15 -9.54
N SER A 200 -5.41 23.97 -9.73
CA SER A 200 -4.70 22.73 -9.39
C SER A 200 -4.84 22.41 -7.90
N ALA A 201 -4.66 23.42 -7.05
CA ALA A 201 -4.78 23.28 -5.61
C ALA A 201 -6.18 22.86 -5.17
N ASP A 202 -7.24 23.39 -5.80
CA ASP A 202 -8.62 22.98 -5.54
C ASP A 202 -8.91 21.55 -6.01
N MET A 203 -8.40 21.15 -7.17
CA MET A 203 -8.53 19.77 -7.67
C MET A 203 -7.86 18.76 -6.73
N ILE A 204 -6.63 19.05 -6.28
CA ILE A 204 -5.86 18.17 -5.40
C ILE A 204 -6.49 18.13 -3.99
N ASP A 205 -6.97 19.26 -3.46
CA ASP A 205 -7.69 19.29 -2.17
C ASP A 205 -9.01 18.51 -2.22
N THR A 206 -9.71 18.54 -3.35
CA THR A 206 -10.91 17.73 -3.59
C THR A 206 -10.55 16.24 -3.61
N LEU A 207 -9.51 15.85 -4.36
CA LEU A 207 -9.02 14.47 -4.39
C LEU A 207 -8.64 13.96 -2.99
N LEU A 208 -7.98 14.79 -2.16
CA LEU A 208 -7.67 14.43 -0.77
C LEU A 208 -8.92 14.16 0.08
N LYS A 209 -9.97 14.96 -0.08
CA LYS A 209 -11.25 14.77 0.63
C LYS A 209 -11.95 13.48 0.21
N GLU A 210 -11.94 13.18 -1.09
CA GLU A 210 -12.54 11.96 -1.64
C GLU A 210 -11.76 10.68 -1.29
N LEU A 211 -10.47 10.79 -0.97
CA LEU A 211 -9.66 9.67 -0.47
C LEU A 211 -9.86 9.42 1.04
N ALA A 212 -10.35 10.40 1.80
CA ALA A 212 -10.54 10.30 3.24
C ALA A 212 -11.40 9.08 3.68
N PRO A 213 -12.48 8.70 2.98
CA PRO A 213 -13.33 7.55 3.33
C PRO A 213 -12.63 6.18 3.22
N VAL A 214 -11.49 6.09 2.54
CA VAL A 214 -10.71 4.84 2.41
C VAL A 214 -10.25 4.33 3.78
N PHE A 215 -9.97 5.27 4.71
CA PHE A 215 -9.41 5.02 6.03
C PHE A 215 -10.36 5.41 7.17
N MET A 216 -11.62 5.02 7.08
CA MET A 216 -12.59 5.30 8.14
C MET A 216 -12.44 4.35 9.32
N VAL A 217 -12.16 4.92 10.49
CA VAL A 217 -12.12 4.24 11.79
C VAL A 217 -13.08 4.99 12.72
N ASN A 218 -14.11 4.33 13.24
CA ASN A 218 -15.11 4.94 14.14
C ASN A 218 -15.67 6.27 13.62
N ASP A 219 -16.12 6.29 12.36
CA ASP A 219 -16.66 7.47 11.66
C ASP A 219 -15.69 8.67 11.53
N ARG A 220 -14.39 8.46 11.72
CA ARG A 220 -13.34 9.46 11.49
C ARG A 220 -12.33 8.97 10.47
N SER A 221 -11.90 9.87 9.59
CA SER A 221 -10.84 9.55 8.64
C SER A 221 -9.46 9.58 9.30
N ALA A 222 -8.76 8.45 9.25
CA ALA A 222 -7.40 8.28 9.72
C ALA A 222 -6.35 8.50 8.62
N ILE A 223 -6.73 9.09 7.46
CA ILE A 223 -5.80 9.29 6.33
C ILE A 223 -4.55 10.07 6.72
N HIS A 224 -4.69 11.08 7.58
CA HIS A 224 -3.61 11.93 8.06
C HIS A 224 -2.67 11.22 9.05
N GLU A 225 -3.13 10.16 9.71
CA GLU A 225 -2.31 9.34 10.61
C GLU A 225 -1.60 8.24 9.82
N ILE A 226 -2.35 7.53 8.97
CA ILE A 226 -1.89 6.35 8.23
C ILE A 226 -0.98 6.75 7.06
N CYS A 227 -1.31 7.83 6.35
CA CYS A 227 -0.54 8.36 5.21
C CYS A 227 0.12 9.70 5.55
N SER A 228 0.56 9.88 6.80
CA SER A 228 1.02 11.17 7.34
C SER A 228 1.98 11.94 6.43
N THR A 229 3.09 11.31 6.03
CA THR A 229 4.12 11.96 5.20
C THR A 229 3.55 12.52 3.89
N SER A 230 2.95 11.66 3.06
CA SER A 230 2.42 12.08 1.76
C SER A 230 1.24 13.03 1.92
N TYR A 231 0.37 12.82 2.91
CA TYR A 231 -0.78 13.69 3.19
C TYR A 231 -0.33 15.11 3.54
N PHE A 232 0.55 15.28 4.53
CA PHE A 232 1.01 16.61 4.94
C PHE A 232 1.86 17.27 3.86
N ARG A 233 2.71 16.50 3.17
CA ARG A 233 3.45 16.98 1.99
C ARG A 233 2.51 17.55 0.92
N THR A 234 1.42 16.85 0.57
CA THR A 234 0.43 17.37 -0.38
C THR A 234 -0.26 18.64 0.15
N LYS A 235 -0.62 18.69 1.45
CA LYS A 235 -1.22 19.90 2.05
C LYS A 235 -0.27 21.10 2.03
N GLU A 236 1.03 20.89 2.23
CA GLU A 236 2.04 21.95 2.12
C GLU A 236 2.20 22.45 0.68
N ILE A 237 2.16 21.55 -0.32
CA ILE A 237 2.18 21.97 -1.74
C ILE A 237 0.92 22.77 -2.11
N ILE A 238 -0.27 22.32 -1.66
CA ILE A 238 -1.53 23.08 -1.81
C ILE A 238 -1.41 24.47 -1.17
N PHE A 239 -0.80 24.56 0.02
CA PHE A 239 -0.57 25.84 0.67
C PHE A 239 0.35 26.74 -0.15
N CYS A 240 1.45 26.22 -0.70
CA CYS A 240 2.35 27.00 -1.55
C CYS A 240 1.65 27.50 -2.81
N MET A 241 0.85 26.66 -3.48
CA MET A 241 0.13 27.05 -4.72
C MET A 241 -0.88 28.18 -4.49
N LYS A 242 -1.52 28.23 -3.33
CA LYS A 242 -2.50 29.28 -2.95
C LYS A 242 -1.87 30.46 -2.19
N GLY A 243 -0.60 30.33 -1.83
CA GLY A 243 0.09 31.23 -0.91
C GLY A 243 0.73 32.41 -1.63
N SER A 244 0.99 33.48 -0.87
CA SER A 244 1.91 34.53 -1.27
C SER A 244 3.35 34.16 -0.90
N LEU A 245 4.33 34.81 -1.55
CA LEU A 245 5.75 34.64 -1.22
C LEU A 245 6.03 34.86 0.29
N GLN A 246 5.40 35.86 0.90
CA GLN A 246 5.52 36.13 2.34
C GLN A 246 4.97 34.98 3.19
N SER A 247 3.79 34.46 2.83
CA SER A 247 3.19 33.35 3.58
C SER A 247 4.02 32.06 3.52
N ILE A 248 4.74 31.85 2.41
CA ILE A 248 5.67 30.73 2.25
C ILE A 248 6.91 30.95 3.10
N ASP A 249 7.48 32.16 3.13
CA ASP A 249 8.61 32.51 4.00
C ASP A 249 8.26 32.33 5.49
N ASP A 250 7.11 32.84 5.91
CA ASP A 250 6.63 32.73 7.29
C ASP A 250 6.46 31.26 7.72
N ARG A 251 5.95 30.40 6.81
CA ARG A 251 5.74 28.97 7.08
C ARG A 251 7.02 28.14 6.93
N TRP A 252 7.99 28.61 6.15
CA TRP A 252 9.34 28.05 6.09
C TRP A 252 10.13 28.35 7.36
N CYS A 253 10.05 29.60 7.83
CA CYS A 253 10.67 30.10 9.06
C CYS A 253 12.14 29.64 9.20
N SER A 254 12.98 29.96 8.21
CA SER A 254 14.41 29.58 8.19
C SER A 254 14.65 28.09 8.47
N ALA A 255 13.92 27.22 7.76
CA ALA A 255 13.97 25.76 7.90
C ALA A 255 13.47 25.19 9.25
N LYS A 256 12.79 26.00 10.07
CA LYS A 256 12.23 25.56 11.37
C LYS A 256 10.70 25.51 11.39
N GLY A 257 10.06 25.98 10.34
CA GLY A 257 8.60 26.04 10.24
C GLY A 257 7.97 24.73 9.74
N PRO A 258 6.62 24.65 9.76
CA PRO A 258 5.88 23.46 9.32
C PRO A 258 6.19 23.03 7.88
N LEU A 259 6.54 23.98 7.00
CA LEU A 259 6.88 23.68 5.61
C LEU A 259 8.15 22.83 5.50
N ALA A 260 9.15 23.13 6.34
CA ALA A 260 10.44 22.44 6.36
C ALA A 260 10.38 21.03 6.97
N GLN A 261 9.28 20.69 7.65
CA GLN A 261 9.05 19.34 8.16
C GLN A 261 8.71 18.34 7.05
N TRP A 262 8.08 18.80 5.97
CA TRP A 262 7.50 17.93 4.94
C TRP A 262 8.08 18.13 3.54
N LEU A 263 8.72 19.27 3.28
CA LEU A 263 9.38 19.58 2.02
C LEU A 263 10.87 19.86 2.22
N GLN A 264 11.67 19.37 1.28
CA GLN A 264 13.11 19.62 1.25
C GLN A 264 13.40 21.04 0.73
N PRO A 265 14.52 21.67 1.12
CA PRO A 265 14.90 23.00 0.64
C PRO A 265 14.88 23.11 -0.90
N GLY A 266 15.38 22.08 -1.60
CA GLY A 266 15.37 22.03 -3.07
C GLY A 266 13.96 22.07 -3.67
N GLU A 267 13.00 21.41 -3.04
CA GLU A 267 11.60 21.35 -3.51
C GLU A 267 10.90 22.69 -3.29
N VAL A 268 11.10 23.32 -2.13
CA VAL A 268 10.58 24.65 -1.85
C VAL A 268 11.16 25.68 -2.82
N ARG A 269 12.46 25.61 -3.12
CA ARG A 269 13.10 26.46 -4.14
C ARG A 269 12.47 26.25 -5.52
N SER A 270 12.21 25.01 -5.93
CA SER A 270 11.56 24.71 -7.21
C SER A 270 10.14 25.28 -7.28
N LEU A 271 9.33 25.11 -6.22
CA LEU A 271 7.99 25.68 -6.13
C LEU A 271 8.00 27.20 -6.20
N ILE A 272 8.85 27.87 -5.41
CA ILE A 272 8.98 29.33 -5.45
C ILE A 272 9.41 29.80 -6.84
N LYS A 273 10.27 29.02 -7.51
CA LYS A 273 10.72 29.35 -8.84
C LYS A 273 9.60 29.26 -9.88
N ALA A 274 8.74 28.26 -9.75
CA ALA A 274 7.64 27.98 -10.66
C ALA A 274 6.42 28.88 -10.43
N LEU A 275 6.13 29.27 -9.18
CA LEU A 275 4.91 30.02 -8.83
C LEU A 275 5.07 31.54 -8.94
N PHE A 276 6.29 32.07 -8.79
CA PHE A 276 6.52 33.51 -8.68
C PHE A 276 7.50 34.03 -9.73
N MET A 277 7.15 35.18 -10.32
CA MET A 277 8.02 35.91 -11.23
C MET A 277 9.34 36.31 -10.55
N ASN A 278 10.39 36.49 -11.35
CA ASN A 278 11.70 36.89 -10.85
C ASN A 278 11.70 38.32 -10.31
N THR A 279 11.57 38.47 -8.99
CA THR A 279 11.64 39.74 -8.25
C THR A 279 12.79 39.73 -7.25
N GLU A 280 13.16 40.91 -6.75
CA GLU A 280 14.20 41.03 -5.73
C GLU A 280 13.81 40.28 -4.44
N GLN A 281 12.54 40.39 -4.02
CA GLN A 281 12.00 39.66 -2.86
C GLN A 281 12.11 38.14 -3.04
N ARG A 282 11.78 37.62 -4.23
CA ARG A 282 11.95 36.20 -4.55
C ARG A 282 13.41 35.78 -4.47
N ARG A 283 14.34 36.59 -4.97
CA ARG A 283 15.78 36.29 -4.91
C ARG A 283 16.26 36.20 -3.46
N GLN A 284 15.89 37.17 -2.63
CA GLN A 284 16.25 37.19 -1.20
C GLN A 284 15.71 35.97 -0.44
N LEU A 285 14.46 35.57 -0.70
CA LEU A 285 13.88 34.36 -0.10
C LEU A 285 14.58 33.09 -0.60
N LEU A 286 14.86 32.99 -1.90
CA LEU A 286 15.62 31.86 -2.42
C LEU A 286 17.01 31.80 -1.78
N ASP A 287 17.67 32.93 -1.56
CA ASP A 287 18.99 32.95 -0.91
C ASP A 287 18.92 32.58 0.58
N SER A 288 17.77 32.69 1.25
CA SER A 288 17.61 32.25 2.65
C SER A 288 17.30 30.74 2.78
N ILE A 289 16.87 30.09 1.70
CA ILE A 289 16.57 28.66 1.64
C ILE A 289 17.82 27.91 1.15
N PHE A 290 18.69 27.54 2.09
CA PHE A 290 19.88 26.71 1.84
C PHE A 290 19.60 25.21 1.99
#